data_AF-A0A840GHD8-F1
#
_entry.id   AF-A0A840GHD8-F1
#
_cell.length_a   1.000
_cell.length_b   1.000
_cell.length_c   1.000
_cell.angle_alpha   90.00
_cell.angle_beta   90.00
_cell.angle_gamma   90.00
#
_symmetry.space_group_name_H-M   'P 1'
#
loop_
_entity.id
_entity.type
_entity.pdbx_description
1 polymer ?
#
loop_
_entity_poly.entity_id
_entity_poly.type
_entity_poly.pdbx_seq_one_letter_code
_entity_poly.pdbx_strand_id
1 'polypeptide(L)'
;MKRRRFLAATAIFSLLASTPAVAVNKVAARKPAVRTAPKTTARPGQKLAYKNNARKSPAKPLAAGSEAQPVRTALTLPEEPPEQWRTYEITSQISVQKVRGRVRVWLPLAQYKDSVWQRSLGHRWDGNFETAGIYRDPTAEMEVFVAEWKEGVANPQLRMVSQVATQDRHFDITRRNVAAERTAVLRSCLQPLNGVSEEALRHLAERAVGRVKDPVAQGKAIYDWVVDNTVRDPLGSGCGSGNVAAMIEGGRFSGRSADIALLFVGLCRSIGMPARPVFGLRVDSSRLFSSLGRNGELAQAQHCRAEFYAPGYGWIPVDPSDVRTAIAEEHLGPADAKLAVLRKLLFGFWEMNWIGFNAAQDVSLRDAFGDTPLPRGAGASLPFLVYPQAESADGRFSSLDGDRLGYRVATRRING
;
A
#
# COMPACT_ATOMS: atom_id res chain seq x y z
N MET A 1 40.88 12.83 7.78
CA MET A 1 41.44 11.66 7.08
C MET A 1 40.32 10.85 6.45
N LYS A 2 40.40 10.68 5.12
CA LYS A 2 39.84 9.64 4.23
C LYS A 2 38.32 9.32 4.27
N ARG A 3 37.61 9.96 3.33
CA ARG A 3 36.39 9.49 2.63
C ARG A 3 36.68 8.25 1.77
N ARG A 4 35.60 7.59 1.29
CA ARG A 4 35.48 6.44 0.36
C ARG A 4 35.30 5.12 1.12
N ARG A 5 34.22 4.33 0.92
CA ARG A 5 33.80 3.69 -0.33
C ARG A 5 32.29 3.37 -0.33
N PHE A 6 31.64 3.64 -1.47
CA PHE A 6 30.31 3.18 -1.85
C PHE A 6 30.45 2.61 -3.29
N LEU A 7 29.62 1.61 -3.62
CA LEU A 7 29.37 0.94 -4.93
C LEU A 7 30.28 -0.22 -5.39
N ALA A 8 29.68 -1.42 -5.40
CA ALA A 8 29.54 -2.42 -6.48
C ALA A 8 28.99 -3.71 -5.81
N ALA A 9 27.99 -4.47 -6.27
CA ALA A 9 27.67 -4.85 -7.63
C ALA A 9 26.20 -5.34 -7.74
N THR A 10 25.58 -5.08 -8.89
CA THR A 10 24.40 -5.80 -9.39
C THR A 10 24.63 -6.07 -10.87
N ALA A 11 24.64 -7.35 -11.25
CA ALA A 11 24.23 -7.89 -12.54
C ALA A 11 24.37 -9.42 -12.46
N ILE A 12 23.59 -10.13 -13.28
CA ILE A 12 23.59 -11.59 -13.56
C ILE A 12 22.39 -12.35 -12.93
N PHE A 13 21.24 -12.37 -13.60
CA PHE A 13 20.82 -13.43 -14.54
C PHE A 13 19.33 -13.28 -14.90
N SER A 14 19.06 -13.06 -16.18
CA SER A 14 17.79 -13.39 -16.84
C SER A 14 17.96 -14.78 -17.45
N LEU A 15 17.03 -15.69 -17.17
CA LEU A 15 16.57 -16.81 -18.02
C LEU A 15 15.93 -17.85 -17.10
N LEU A 16 14.62 -18.02 -17.21
CA LEU A 16 13.92 -19.31 -17.25
C LEU A 16 12.43 -19.02 -17.44
N ALA A 17 11.95 -19.21 -18.67
CA ALA A 17 10.55 -19.37 -18.98
C ALA A 17 10.12 -20.78 -18.50
N SER A 18 9.01 -20.86 -17.77
CA SER A 18 8.37 -22.14 -17.44
C SER A 18 6.93 -22.12 -17.95
N THR A 19 6.67 -22.96 -18.96
CA THR A 19 5.32 -23.38 -19.38
C THR A 19 4.73 -24.36 -18.37
N PRO A 20 3.39 -24.43 -18.23
CA PRO A 20 2.75 -25.25 -17.20
C PRO A 20 2.65 -26.71 -17.66
N ALA A 21 3.04 -27.65 -16.80
CA ALA A 21 2.80 -29.08 -17.00
C ALA A 21 1.58 -29.52 -16.18
N VAL A 22 0.57 -29.99 -16.91
CA VAL A 22 -0.63 -30.67 -16.41
C VAL A 22 -0.23 -31.97 -15.72
N ALA A 23 -0.68 -32.16 -14.49
CA ALA A 23 -0.54 -33.43 -13.76
C ALA A 23 -1.69 -34.38 -14.13
N VAL A 24 -1.36 -35.54 -14.70
CA VAL A 24 -2.25 -36.71 -14.78
C VAL A 24 -1.52 -37.90 -14.15
N ASN A 25 -2.16 -38.47 -13.12
CA ASN A 25 -1.76 -39.69 -12.43
C ASN A 25 -1.69 -40.89 -13.37
N LYS A 26 -0.62 -41.70 -13.29
CA LYS A 26 -0.71 -43.16 -13.43
C LYS A 26 0.44 -43.89 -12.73
N VAL A 27 0.05 -45.01 -12.12
CA VAL A 27 0.74 -45.84 -11.15
C VAL A 27 1.52 -46.98 -11.82
N ALA A 28 2.56 -47.47 -11.12
CA ALA A 28 3.31 -48.72 -11.32
C ALA A 28 4.27 -48.77 -12.54
N ALA A 29 5.41 -49.47 -12.55
CA ALA A 29 5.93 -50.56 -11.72
C ALA A 29 7.49 -50.55 -11.66
N ARG A 30 8.04 -51.25 -10.65
CA ARG A 30 9.47 -51.41 -10.30
C ARG A 30 10.19 -52.54 -11.08
N LYS A 31 11.53 -52.39 -11.18
CA LYS A 31 12.66 -53.38 -11.20
C LYS A 31 13.49 -53.44 -12.52
N PRO A 32 14.78 -53.87 -12.48
CA PRO A 32 15.89 -53.26 -11.74
C PRO A 32 17.24 -53.18 -12.54
N ALA A 33 18.23 -52.58 -11.87
CA ALA A 33 19.65 -52.32 -12.17
C ALA A 33 20.52 -53.40 -12.85
N VAL A 34 21.56 -52.95 -13.59
CA VAL A 34 22.96 -53.46 -13.65
C VAL A 34 23.85 -52.28 -14.13
N ARG A 35 24.76 -51.68 -13.32
CA ARG A 35 26.14 -52.01 -12.89
C ARG A 35 27.28 -51.49 -13.81
N THR A 36 27.98 -50.47 -13.28
CA THR A 36 29.45 -50.24 -13.24
C THR A 36 30.30 -50.09 -14.52
N ALA A 37 30.84 -48.86 -14.73
CA ALA A 37 32.26 -48.41 -14.77
C ALA A 37 33.36 -49.34 -15.39
N PRO A 38 34.53 -48.84 -15.89
CA PRO A 38 35.23 -47.63 -15.43
C PRO A 38 36.02 -46.79 -16.48
N LYS A 39 36.56 -45.69 -15.93
CA LYS A 39 37.53 -44.70 -16.45
C LYS A 39 38.78 -45.29 -17.09
N THR A 40 39.35 -44.57 -18.06
CA THR A 40 40.80 -44.39 -18.19
C THR A 40 41.16 -42.93 -18.49
N THR A 41 42.22 -42.52 -17.80
CA THR A 41 42.88 -41.22 -17.74
C THR A 41 44.00 -41.13 -18.77
N ALA A 42 44.21 -39.97 -19.41
CA ALA A 42 45.56 -39.46 -19.73
C ALA A 42 45.52 -37.96 -20.11
N ARG A 43 46.31 -37.18 -19.38
CA ARG A 43 46.80 -35.81 -19.61
C ARG A 43 48.27 -35.97 -20.15
N PRO A 44 49.09 -34.91 -20.32
CA PRO A 44 48.93 -33.63 -21.02
C PRO A 44 50.22 -33.23 -21.82
N GLY A 45 50.23 -32.03 -22.41
CA GLY A 45 51.45 -31.27 -22.74
C GLY A 45 51.73 -31.16 -24.25
N GLN A 46 52.36 -30.12 -24.80
CA GLN A 46 52.87 -28.83 -24.32
C GLN A 46 53.30 -28.03 -25.58
N LYS A 47 53.24 -26.69 -25.49
CA LYS A 47 54.10 -25.66 -26.15
C LYS A 47 54.06 -25.42 -27.68
N LEU A 48 53.55 -24.21 -27.99
CA LEU A 48 54.24 -23.05 -28.61
C LEU A 48 55.28 -23.31 -29.71
N ALA A 49 55.02 -22.77 -30.91
CA ALA A 49 56.05 -22.19 -31.76
C ALA A 49 55.47 -21.06 -32.66
N TYR A 50 56.09 -19.89 -32.51
CA TYR A 50 55.93 -18.66 -33.29
C TYR A 50 56.63 -18.81 -34.65
N LYS A 51 56.10 -18.22 -35.73
CA LYS A 51 56.93 -17.76 -36.86
C LYS A 51 56.26 -16.66 -37.67
N ASN A 52 56.99 -15.55 -37.76
CA ASN A 52 56.73 -14.33 -38.51
C ASN A 52 56.71 -14.55 -40.03
N ASN A 53 56.01 -13.67 -40.74
CA ASN A 53 56.50 -13.17 -42.02
C ASN A 53 56.12 -11.71 -42.21
N ALA A 54 57.13 -10.90 -42.52
CA ALA A 54 57.05 -9.47 -42.77
C ALA A 54 56.98 -9.19 -44.28
N ARG A 55 56.27 -8.13 -44.67
CA ARG A 55 56.61 -7.36 -45.89
C ARG A 55 56.23 -5.89 -45.73
N LYS A 56 57.20 -5.04 -46.04
CA LYS A 56 57.26 -3.57 -45.87
C LYS A 56 56.52 -2.82 -46.99
N SER A 57 56.06 -1.60 -46.70
CA SER A 57 56.39 -0.28 -47.34
C SER A 57 55.34 0.79 -46.97
N PRO A 58 55.55 2.11 -47.19
CA PRO A 58 56.35 3.03 -46.38
C PRO A 58 55.55 4.23 -45.81
N ALA A 59 56.25 5.06 -45.03
CA ALA A 59 55.76 6.07 -44.09
C ALA A 59 55.16 7.37 -44.67
N LYS A 60 54.29 8.02 -43.87
CA LYS A 60 54.04 9.48 -43.78
C LYS A 60 53.53 9.84 -42.36
N PRO A 61 53.63 11.12 -41.91
CA PRO A 61 54.23 11.48 -40.62
C PRO A 61 53.25 11.55 -39.45
N LEU A 62 53.81 11.40 -38.24
CA LEU A 62 53.17 11.71 -36.95
C LEU A 62 52.59 13.14 -36.97
N ALA A 63 51.27 13.25 -36.92
CA ALA A 63 50.59 14.38 -36.31
C ALA A 63 50.15 13.94 -34.92
N ALA A 64 50.64 14.64 -33.89
CA ALA A 64 50.21 14.46 -32.51
C ALA A 64 48.74 14.92 -32.38
N GLY A 65 47.81 14.02 -32.64
CA GLY A 65 46.41 14.17 -32.26
C GLY A 65 46.28 13.92 -30.76
N SER A 66 46.11 14.99 -29.99
CA SER A 66 45.54 14.90 -28.65
C SER A 66 44.15 14.28 -28.76
N GLU A 67 44.04 12.96 -28.57
CA GLU A 67 42.75 12.31 -28.29
C GLU A 67 42.24 12.86 -26.96
N ALA A 68 41.45 13.93 -27.04
CA ALA A 68 40.55 14.29 -25.98
C ALA A 68 39.62 13.08 -25.77
N GLN A 69 39.89 12.32 -24.71
CA GLN A 69 38.97 11.28 -24.26
C GLN A 69 37.57 11.90 -24.18
N PRO A 70 36.53 11.26 -24.74
CA PRO A 70 35.19 11.78 -24.62
C PRO A 70 34.88 11.87 -23.13
N VAL A 71 34.67 13.11 -22.67
CA VAL A 71 34.12 13.39 -21.36
C VAL A 71 32.86 12.55 -21.28
N ARG A 72 32.87 11.55 -20.39
CA ARG A 72 31.68 10.72 -20.13
C ARG A 72 30.64 11.64 -19.53
N THR A 73 29.82 12.23 -20.41
CA THR A 73 28.63 12.96 -20.05
C THR A 73 27.77 12.08 -19.17
N ALA A 74 27.19 12.70 -18.15
CA ALA A 74 26.42 12.14 -17.06
C ALA A 74 25.72 10.81 -17.37
N LEU A 75 25.77 9.89 -16.40
CA LEU A 75 24.83 8.77 -16.28
C LEU A 75 23.41 9.33 -16.44
N THR A 76 22.84 9.22 -17.62
CA THR A 76 21.41 9.38 -17.83
C THR A 76 20.75 8.30 -16.99
N LEU A 77 19.94 8.72 -16.02
CA LEU A 77 19.10 7.78 -15.28
C LEU A 77 18.25 7.00 -16.29
N PRO A 78 17.96 5.71 -16.04
CA PRO A 78 16.99 4.98 -16.84
C PRO A 78 15.71 5.81 -16.94
N GLU A 79 15.16 5.93 -18.15
CA GLU A 79 13.88 6.57 -18.38
C GLU A 79 12.83 5.92 -17.48
N GLU A 80 12.00 6.72 -16.81
CA GLU A 80 10.92 6.18 -15.99
C GLU A 80 10.02 5.31 -16.88
N PRO A 81 9.67 4.09 -16.44
CA PRO A 81 8.75 3.27 -17.20
C PRO A 81 7.45 4.06 -17.43
N PRO A 82 6.83 3.95 -18.62
CA PRO A 82 5.64 4.72 -18.98
C PRO A 82 4.52 4.48 -17.98
N GLU A 83 3.64 5.46 -17.85
CA GLU A 83 2.49 5.38 -16.97
C GLU A 83 1.61 4.14 -17.26
N GLN A 84 1.69 3.13 -16.38
CA GLN A 84 0.90 1.89 -16.50
C GLN A 84 -0.39 1.98 -15.68
N TRP A 85 -1.32 2.81 -16.14
CA TRP A 85 -2.66 2.86 -15.58
C TRP A 85 -3.40 1.53 -15.76
N ARG A 86 -4.02 1.07 -14.67
CA ARG A 86 -4.86 -0.13 -14.62
C ARG A 86 -6.24 0.28 -14.18
N THR A 87 -7.25 -0.07 -14.95
CA THR A 87 -8.64 0.23 -14.60
C THR A 87 -9.30 -0.99 -13.97
N TYR A 88 -10.00 -0.76 -12.87
CA TYR A 88 -10.76 -1.77 -12.13
C TYR A 88 -12.24 -1.40 -12.11
N GLU A 89 -13.09 -2.37 -12.42
CA GLU A 89 -14.51 -2.34 -12.07
C GLU A 89 -14.70 -3.08 -10.75
N ILE A 90 -15.13 -2.36 -9.72
CA ILE A 90 -15.40 -2.88 -8.38
C ILE A 90 -16.91 -3.01 -8.23
N THR A 91 -17.40 -4.20 -7.92
CA THR A 91 -18.81 -4.44 -7.61
C THR A 91 -18.97 -4.73 -6.13
N SER A 92 -19.57 -3.79 -5.40
CA SER A 92 -19.95 -3.93 -3.99
C SER A 92 -21.44 -4.26 -3.89
N GLN A 93 -21.78 -5.32 -3.17
CA GLN A 93 -23.14 -5.73 -2.87
C GLN A 93 -23.36 -5.69 -1.36
N ILE A 94 -24.45 -5.03 -0.95
CA ILE A 94 -24.87 -4.93 0.43
C ILE A 94 -26.28 -5.50 0.56
N SER A 95 -26.48 -6.34 1.58
CA SER A 95 -27.79 -6.83 2.02
C SER A 95 -27.92 -6.63 3.52
N VAL A 96 -28.96 -5.93 3.96
CA VAL A 96 -29.22 -5.73 5.38
C VAL A 96 -30.22 -6.79 5.86
N GLN A 97 -29.89 -7.43 6.97
CA GLN A 97 -30.69 -8.47 7.61
C GLN A 97 -31.22 -8.00 8.96
N LYS A 98 -32.24 -8.70 9.49
CA LYS A 98 -32.84 -8.40 10.81
C LYS A 98 -33.26 -6.93 10.94
N VAL A 99 -33.88 -6.40 9.89
CA VAL A 99 -34.21 -4.98 9.77
C VAL A 99 -35.40 -4.61 10.65
N ARG A 100 -35.24 -3.53 11.43
CA ARG A 100 -36.29 -2.87 12.21
C ARG A 100 -36.27 -1.37 11.97
N GLY A 101 -37.45 -0.81 11.71
CA GLY A 101 -37.62 0.61 11.40
C GLY A 101 -36.97 1.01 10.08
N ARG A 102 -36.69 2.31 9.94
CA ARG A 102 -35.90 2.87 8.83
C ARG A 102 -34.47 2.34 8.88
N VAL A 103 -33.88 2.09 7.72
CA VAL A 103 -32.47 1.72 7.59
C VAL A 103 -31.72 2.73 6.74
N ARG A 104 -30.51 3.09 7.17
CA ARG A 104 -29.57 3.90 6.39
C ARG A 104 -28.25 3.14 6.25
N VAL A 105 -27.65 3.18 5.07
CA VAL A 105 -26.34 2.58 4.78
C VAL A 105 -25.40 3.65 4.24
N TRP A 106 -24.15 3.62 4.71
CA TRP A 106 -23.04 4.41 4.22
C TRP A 106 -21.97 3.48 3.65
N LEU A 107 -21.72 3.57 2.35
CA LEU A 107 -20.68 2.82 1.64
C LEU A 107 -19.54 3.78 1.26
N PRO A 108 -18.33 3.59 1.81
CA PRO A 108 -17.17 4.38 1.41
C PRO A 108 -16.84 4.13 -0.07
N LEU A 109 -16.60 5.21 -0.82
CA LEU A 109 -16.21 5.16 -2.22
C LEU A 109 -14.73 5.53 -2.39
N ALA A 110 -14.20 5.30 -3.60
CA ALA A 110 -12.88 5.78 -3.98
C ALA A 110 -12.79 7.30 -3.85
N GLN A 111 -11.60 7.82 -3.55
CA GLN A 111 -11.38 9.26 -3.48
C GLN A 111 -11.82 9.94 -4.79
N TYR A 112 -12.67 10.96 -4.67
CA TYR A 112 -13.18 11.72 -5.81
C TYR A 112 -12.16 12.69 -6.42
N LYS A 113 -11.10 13.03 -5.68
CA LYS A 113 -10.01 13.87 -6.17
C LYS A 113 -9.00 13.00 -6.88
N ASP A 114 -8.77 13.29 -8.15
CA ASP A 114 -7.70 12.65 -8.90
C ASP A 114 -6.34 12.94 -8.29
N SER A 115 -5.50 11.92 -8.28
CA SER A 115 -4.10 11.98 -7.87
C SER A 115 -3.21 11.43 -8.99
N VAL A 116 -1.90 11.55 -8.80
CA VAL A 116 -0.92 10.96 -9.73
C VAL A 116 -0.95 9.42 -9.76
N TRP A 117 -1.70 8.78 -8.86
CA TRP A 117 -1.72 7.32 -8.69
C TRP A 117 -3.12 6.70 -8.70
N GLN A 118 -4.20 7.51 -8.69
CA GLN A 118 -5.58 7.05 -8.72
C GLN A 118 -6.52 8.09 -9.34
N ARG A 119 -7.50 7.63 -10.12
CA ARG A 119 -8.59 8.43 -10.69
C ARG A 119 -9.93 7.70 -10.54
N SER A 120 -10.98 8.40 -10.09
CA SER A 120 -12.34 7.84 -10.06
C SER A 120 -13.01 8.11 -11.40
N LEU A 121 -13.40 7.06 -12.12
CA LEU A 121 -13.98 7.16 -13.46
C LEU A 121 -15.51 7.18 -13.46
N GLY A 122 -16.14 6.82 -12.34
CA GLY A 122 -17.58 6.91 -12.16
C GLY A 122 -18.19 5.78 -11.33
N HIS A 123 -19.46 5.98 -11.00
CA HIS A 123 -20.26 5.08 -10.17
C HIS A 123 -21.62 4.83 -10.83
N ARG A 124 -22.11 3.60 -10.76
CA ARG A 124 -23.49 3.24 -11.07
C ARG A 124 -24.04 2.38 -9.95
N TRP A 125 -25.30 2.56 -9.59
CA TRP A 125 -25.90 1.82 -8.49
C TRP A 125 -27.35 1.44 -8.79
N ASP A 126 -27.78 0.34 -8.18
CA ASP A 126 -29.12 -0.20 -8.25
C ASP A 126 -29.49 -0.85 -6.90
N GLY A 127 -30.79 -0.96 -6.61
CA GLY A 127 -31.28 -1.46 -5.32
C GLY A 127 -32.75 -1.15 -5.09
N ASN A 128 -33.26 -1.50 -3.90
CA ASN A 128 -34.64 -1.28 -3.48
C ASN A 128 -34.79 -0.18 -2.40
N PHE A 129 -33.87 0.79 -2.39
CA PHE A 129 -33.89 1.95 -1.50
C PHE A 129 -34.96 2.97 -1.95
N GLU A 130 -35.42 3.78 -0.99
CA GLU A 130 -36.34 4.89 -1.25
C GLU A 130 -35.57 6.13 -1.75
N THR A 131 -34.45 6.45 -1.11
CA THR A 131 -33.56 7.53 -1.50
C THR A 131 -32.12 7.08 -1.49
N ALA A 132 -31.31 7.62 -2.39
CA ALA A 132 -29.88 7.40 -2.40
C ALA A 132 -29.13 8.54 -3.10
N GLY A 133 -27.84 8.64 -2.82
CA GLY A 133 -27.00 9.73 -3.32
C GLY A 133 -25.58 9.64 -2.79
N ILE A 134 -24.70 10.47 -3.36
CA ILE A 134 -23.31 10.56 -2.94
C ILE A 134 -23.14 11.83 -2.11
N TYR A 135 -22.59 11.65 -0.92
CA TYR A 135 -22.16 12.72 -0.03
C TYR A 135 -20.63 12.86 -0.09
N ARG A 136 -20.16 14.10 -0.11
CA ARG A 136 -18.74 14.44 -0.08
C ARG A 136 -18.45 15.31 1.14
N ASP A 137 -17.41 14.96 1.87
CA ASP A 137 -16.78 15.83 2.86
C ASP A 137 -15.40 16.24 2.33
N PRO A 138 -15.26 17.48 1.81
CA PRO A 138 -13.98 17.99 1.32
C PRO A 138 -12.91 18.11 2.40
N THR A 139 -13.31 18.26 3.67
CA THR A 139 -12.40 18.41 4.83
C THR A 139 -11.84 17.06 5.22
N ALA A 140 -12.69 16.03 5.28
CA ALA A 140 -12.30 14.66 5.57
C ALA A 140 -11.74 13.89 4.35
N GLU A 141 -11.72 14.53 3.17
CA GLU A 141 -11.39 13.92 1.87
C GLU A 141 -12.13 12.62 1.62
N MET A 142 -13.42 12.65 1.93
CA MET A 142 -14.28 11.48 1.98
C MET A 142 -15.40 11.59 0.95
N GLU A 143 -15.61 10.50 0.20
CA GLU A 143 -16.78 10.32 -0.66
C GLU A 143 -17.52 9.07 -0.19
N VAL A 144 -18.81 9.21 0.08
CA VAL A 144 -19.65 8.15 0.66
C VAL A 144 -20.94 8.07 -0.11
N PHE A 145 -21.29 6.87 -0.55
CA PHE A 145 -22.63 6.59 -1.03
C PHE A 145 -23.56 6.32 0.13
N VAL A 146 -24.69 7.01 0.17
CA VAL A 146 -25.71 6.86 1.19
C VAL A 146 -27.00 6.38 0.56
N ALA A 147 -27.62 5.35 1.13
CA ALA A 147 -28.93 4.86 0.74
C ALA A 147 -29.83 4.68 1.96
N GLU A 148 -31.11 4.97 1.79
CA GLU A 148 -32.13 4.84 2.83
C GLU A 148 -33.30 3.99 2.39
N TRP A 149 -33.82 3.21 3.33
CA TRP A 149 -35.01 2.41 3.17
C TRP A 149 -36.03 2.81 4.23
N LYS A 150 -37.26 3.07 3.81
CA LYS A 150 -38.40 3.22 4.72
C LYS A 150 -38.63 1.96 5.55
N GLU A 151 -39.33 2.14 6.65
CA GLU A 151 -39.81 1.04 7.46
C GLU A 151 -40.66 0.06 6.64
N GLY A 152 -40.54 -1.23 6.94
CA GLY A 152 -41.30 -2.31 6.29
C GLY A 152 -40.70 -2.85 5.00
N VAL A 153 -39.58 -2.31 4.50
CA VAL A 153 -38.88 -2.94 3.36
C VAL A 153 -38.24 -4.25 3.78
N ALA A 154 -38.75 -5.36 3.24
CA ALA A 154 -38.14 -6.66 3.38
C ALA A 154 -36.82 -6.73 2.60
N ASN A 155 -35.75 -7.20 3.23
CA ASN A 155 -34.42 -7.40 2.65
C ASN A 155 -33.88 -6.17 1.88
N PRO A 156 -33.50 -5.07 2.56
CA PRO A 156 -32.80 -3.94 1.94
C PRO A 156 -31.53 -4.38 1.21
N GLN A 157 -31.41 -3.97 -0.07
CA GLN A 157 -30.33 -4.36 -0.95
C GLN A 157 -29.81 -3.17 -1.77
N LEU A 158 -28.50 -3.13 -1.90
CA LEU A 158 -27.76 -2.16 -2.69
C LEU A 158 -26.67 -2.87 -3.49
N ARG A 159 -26.61 -2.62 -4.79
CA ARG A 159 -25.45 -2.91 -5.64
C ARG A 159 -24.83 -1.60 -6.09
N MET A 160 -23.54 -1.44 -5.83
CA MET A 160 -22.70 -0.35 -6.30
C MET A 160 -21.63 -0.90 -7.23
N VAL A 161 -21.47 -0.28 -8.40
CA VAL A 161 -20.36 -0.56 -9.31
C VAL A 161 -19.57 0.71 -9.54
N SER A 162 -18.28 0.66 -9.21
CA SER A 162 -17.34 1.78 -9.33
C SER A 162 -16.25 1.44 -10.34
N GLN A 163 -15.88 2.39 -11.19
CA GLN A 163 -14.70 2.27 -12.04
C GLN A 163 -13.60 3.18 -11.53
N VAL A 164 -12.41 2.63 -11.31
CA VAL A 164 -11.27 3.37 -10.76
C VAL A 164 -10.03 2.96 -11.52
N ALA A 165 -9.27 3.95 -12.00
CA ALA A 165 -7.96 3.72 -12.58
C ALA A 165 -6.88 3.95 -11.53
N THR A 166 -5.87 3.09 -11.47
CA THR A 166 -4.72 3.25 -10.56
C THR A 166 -3.40 2.98 -11.26
N GLN A 167 -2.32 3.55 -10.74
CA GLN A 167 -0.96 3.25 -11.16
C GLN A 167 -0.01 3.31 -9.97
N ASP A 168 0.97 2.40 -9.94
CA ASP A 168 2.00 2.34 -8.89
C ASP A 168 2.57 3.73 -8.56
N ARG A 169 2.61 4.04 -7.25
CA ARG A 169 3.06 5.34 -6.75
C ARG A 169 4.51 5.22 -6.31
N HIS A 170 5.35 6.12 -6.80
CA HIS A 170 6.77 6.20 -6.47
C HIS A 170 7.13 7.58 -5.93
N PHE A 171 7.93 7.59 -4.86
CA PHE A 171 8.65 8.75 -4.38
C PHE A 171 10.06 8.75 -4.98
N ASP A 172 10.38 9.84 -5.67
CA ASP A 172 11.72 10.08 -6.21
C ASP A 172 12.39 11.22 -5.43
N ILE A 173 13.43 10.86 -4.66
CA ILE A 173 14.22 11.81 -3.87
C ILE A 173 15.00 12.81 -4.73
N THR A 174 15.14 12.56 -6.03
CA THR A 174 15.80 13.49 -6.96
C THR A 174 14.85 14.58 -7.47
N ARG A 175 13.53 14.34 -7.42
CA ARG A 175 12.49 15.33 -7.78
C ARG A 175 12.26 16.31 -6.65
N ARG A 176 13.05 17.37 -6.65
CA ARG A 176 12.91 18.52 -5.75
C ARG A 176 12.02 19.58 -6.37
N ASN A 177 11.55 20.51 -5.54
CA ASN A 177 10.70 21.64 -5.92
C ASN A 177 9.28 21.23 -6.33
N VAL A 178 8.76 20.16 -5.73
CA VAL A 178 7.33 19.84 -5.81
C VAL A 178 6.54 20.99 -5.22
N ALA A 179 5.47 21.39 -5.90
CA ALA A 179 4.59 22.46 -5.45
C ALA A 179 4.10 22.21 -4.02
N ALA A 180 4.10 23.25 -3.20
CA ALA A 180 3.68 23.13 -1.82
C ALA A 180 2.20 22.77 -1.73
N GLU A 181 1.87 21.89 -0.79
CA GLU A 181 0.48 21.59 -0.45
C GLU A 181 -0.19 22.81 0.21
N ARG A 182 -1.51 22.89 0.11
CA ARG A 182 -2.30 23.95 0.74
C ARG A 182 -2.11 23.93 2.25
N THR A 183 -1.81 25.10 2.83
CA THR A 183 -1.57 25.27 4.27
C THR A 183 -2.69 24.72 5.15
N ALA A 184 -3.95 24.85 4.72
CA ALA A 184 -5.10 24.31 5.45
C ALA A 184 -5.07 22.77 5.57
N VAL A 185 -4.65 22.08 4.50
CA VAL A 185 -4.50 20.61 4.51
C VAL A 185 -3.37 20.20 5.44
N LEU A 186 -2.22 20.89 5.37
CA LEU A 186 -1.09 20.62 6.26
C LEU A 186 -1.45 20.84 7.73
N ARG A 187 -2.18 21.92 8.07
CA ARG A 187 -2.63 22.19 9.44
C ARG A 187 -3.59 21.13 9.96
N SER A 188 -4.50 20.65 9.11
CA SER A 188 -5.40 19.54 9.46
C SER A 188 -4.58 18.26 9.71
N CYS A 189 -3.59 17.97 8.86
CA CYS A 189 -2.70 16.81 9.01
C CYS A 189 -1.65 16.96 10.12
N LEU A 190 -1.68 18.05 10.89
CA LEU A 190 -0.90 18.25 12.11
C LEU A 190 -1.75 18.08 13.38
N GLN A 191 -3.07 17.96 13.26
CA GLN A 191 -3.92 17.84 14.44
C GLN A 191 -3.59 16.54 15.21
N PRO A 192 -3.46 16.62 16.55
CA PRO A 192 -3.20 15.44 17.38
C PRO A 192 -4.23 14.34 17.15
N LEU A 193 -3.83 13.09 17.42
CA LEU A 193 -4.78 11.98 17.45
C LEU A 193 -5.69 12.12 18.67
N ASN A 194 -7.00 11.99 18.46
CA ASN A 194 -7.98 12.10 19.50
C ASN A 194 -7.76 11.02 20.59
N GLY A 195 -7.79 11.44 21.86
CA GLY A 195 -7.62 10.56 23.02
C GLY A 195 -6.20 10.01 23.24
N VAL A 196 -5.18 10.44 22.48
CA VAL A 196 -3.80 9.97 22.65
C VAL A 196 -2.93 11.05 23.31
N SER A 197 -2.07 10.67 24.25
CA SER A 197 -1.09 11.59 24.85
C SER A 197 -0.07 12.07 23.82
N GLU A 198 -0.14 13.36 23.47
CA GLU A 198 0.81 14.00 22.54
C GLU A 198 2.24 13.98 23.09
N GLU A 199 2.41 14.18 24.40
CA GLU A 199 3.72 14.15 25.05
C GLU A 199 4.37 12.76 24.95
N ALA A 200 3.61 11.70 25.19
CA ALA A 200 4.11 10.32 25.08
C ALA A 200 4.52 10.00 23.63
N LEU A 201 3.71 10.39 22.64
CA LEU A 201 4.05 10.26 21.22
C LEU A 201 5.31 11.07 20.87
N ARG A 202 5.42 12.31 21.35
CA ARG A 202 6.57 13.18 21.09
C ARG A 202 7.85 12.57 21.64
N HIS A 203 7.85 12.06 22.86
CA HIS A 203 9.02 11.38 23.44
C HIS A 203 9.48 10.17 22.63
N LEU A 204 8.55 9.34 22.15
CA LEU A 204 8.90 8.20 21.28
C LEU A 204 9.46 8.66 19.94
N ALA A 205 8.84 9.65 19.31
CA ALA A 205 9.26 10.20 18.02
C ALA A 205 10.64 10.87 18.12
N GLU A 206 10.91 11.67 19.14
CA GLU A 206 12.22 12.29 19.39
C GLU A 206 13.32 11.25 19.60
N ARG A 207 13.02 10.15 20.31
CA ARG A 207 13.95 9.03 20.47
C ARG A 207 14.22 8.31 19.15
N ALA A 208 13.21 8.10 18.33
CA ALA A 208 13.34 7.47 17.02
C ALA A 208 14.19 8.33 16.07
N VAL A 209 13.94 9.64 16.05
CA VAL A 209 14.59 10.60 15.15
C VAL A 209 15.99 11.00 15.61
N GLY A 210 16.22 11.09 16.93
CA GLY A 210 17.47 11.54 17.50
C GLY A 210 17.86 12.95 17.05
N ARG A 211 19.04 13.09 16.43
CA ARG A 211 19.58 14.39 15.97
C ARG A 211 19.28 14.71 14.50
N VAL A 212 18.52 13.87 13.80
CA VAL A 212 18.21 14.06 12.38
C VAL A 212 17.33 15.30 12.19
N LYS A 213 17.69 16.14 11.22
CA LYS A 213 16.99 17.40 10.90
C LYS A 213 16.31 17.40 9.53
N ASP A 214 16.76 16.54 8.61
CA ASP A 214 16.17 16.43 7.27
C ASP A 214 14.79 15.76 7.36
N PRO A 215 13.69 16.39 6.89
CA PRO A 215 12.34 15.86 7.06
C PRO A 215 12.13 14.46 6.47
N VAL A 216 12.75 14.15 5.33
CA VAL A 216 12.65 12.82 4.71
C VAL A 216 13.33 11.78 5.60
N ALA A 217 14.53 12.10 6.11
CA ALA A 217 15.24 11.23 7.02
C ALA A 217 14.53 11.09 8.39
N GLN A 218 13.84 12.13 8.88
CA GLN A 218 13.00 12.04 10.08
C GLN A 218 11.82 11.07 9.86
N GLY A 219 11.08 11.23 8.76
CA GLY A 219 10.01 10.30 8.38
C GLY A 219 10.51 8.87 8.22
N LYS A 220 11.71 8.67 7.66
CA LYS A 220 12.32 7.35 7.56
C LYS A 220 12.66 6.75 8.92
N ALA A 221 13.19 7.55 9.84
CA ALA A 221 13.53 7.08 11.18
C ALA A 221 12.27 6.65 11.97
N ILE A 222 11.18 7.41 11.87
CA ILE A 222 9.89 7.03 12.47
C ILE A 222 9.33 5.77 11.81
N TYR A 223 9.38 5.68 10.47
CA TYR A 223 8.94 4.50 9.74
C TYR A 223 9.69 3.24 10.19
N ASP A 224 11.03 3.30 10.24
CA ASP A 224 11.86 2.17 10.67
C ASP A 224 11.54 1.79 12.13
N TRP A 225 11.40 2.78 13.01
CA TRP A 225 11.02 2.56 14.41
C TRP A 225 9.66 1.85 14.53
N VAL A 226 8.65 2.29 13.79
CA VAL A 226 7.32 1.64 13.82
C VAL A 226 7.43 0.20 13.36
N VAL A 227 8.15 -0.08 12.27
CA VAL A 227 8.33 -1.46 11.77
C VAL A 227 9.07 -2.35 12.79
N ASP A 228 10.06 -1.80 13.50
CA ASP A 228 10.85 -2.56 14.49
C ASP A 228 10.10 -2.81 15.79
N ASN A 229 9.22 -1.88 16.19
CA ASN A 229 8.58 -1.91 17.50
C ASN A 229 7.15 -2.44 17.47
N THR A 230 6.52 -2.58 16.29
CA THR A 230 5.16 -3.11 16.17
C THR A 230 5.12 -4.59 15.82
N VAL A 231 4.01 -5.25 16.16
CA VAL A 231 3.68 -6.62 15.74
C VAL A 231 2.29 -6.64 15.09
N ARG A 232 2.14 -7.44 14.03
CA ARG A 232 0.81 -7.67 13.42
C ARG A 232 -0.01 -8.56 14.34
N ASP A 233 -1.18 -8.10 14.75
CA ASP A 233 -2.15 -8.90 15.48
C ASP A 233 -2.89 -9.86 14.53
N PRO A 234 -2.75 -11.19 14.68
CA PRO A 234 -3.46 -12.16 13.86
C PRO A 234 -4.94 -12.31 14.26
N LEU A 235 -5.31 -11.95 15.49
CA LEU A 235 -6.67 -12.08 16.04
C LEU A 235 -7.50 -10.80 15.89
N GLY A 236 -6.85 -9.68 15.57
CA GLY A 236 -7.51 -8.40 15.37
C GLY A 236 -8.52 -8.44 14.22
N SER A 237 -9.73 -7.93 14.47
CA SER A 237 -10.79 -7.84 13.47
C SER A 237 -10.48 -6.78 12.41
N GLY A 238 -10.69 -7.14 11.14
CA GLY A 238 -10.56 -6.22 10.01
C GLY A 238 -9.23 -5.45 9.97
N CYS A 239 -9.31 -4.12 9.93
CA CYS A 239 -8.18 -3.20 9.90
C CYS A 239 -7.68 -2.79 11.28
N GLY A 240 -8.29 -3.29 12.37
CA GLY A 240 -8.01 -2.84 13.73
C GLY A 240 -9.03 -1.84 14.25
N SER A 241 -8.85 -1.40 15.49
CA SER A 241 -9.76 -0.43 16.14
C SER A 241 -9.32 1.03 15.94
N GLY A 242 -8.05 1.24 15.58
CA GLY A 242 -7.41 2.55 15.53
C GLY A 242 -7.09 3.13 16.91
N ASN A 243 -7.18 2.33 17.98
CA ASN A 243 -6.97 2.79 19.34
C ASN A 243 -5.46 2.87 19.69
N VAL A 244 -4.80 3.90 19.16
CA VAL A 244 -3.39 4.19 19.45
C VAL A 244 -3.18 4.55 20.93
N ALA A 245 -4.18 5.13 21.61
CA ALA A 245 -4.10 5.45 23.03
C ALA A 245 -3.82 4.19 23.86
N ALA A 246 -4.56 3.10 23.61
CA ALA A 246 -4.34 1.83 24.28
C ALA A 246 -2.95 1.23 23.99
N MET A 247 -2.39 1.42 22.79
CA MET A 247 -1.03 0.98 22.46
C MET A 247 0.02 1.73 23.29
N ILE A 248 -0.16 3.05 23.43
CA ILE A 248 0.75 3.94 24.17
C ILE A 248 0.66 3.68 25.67
N GLU A 249 -0.55 3.67 26.24
CA GLU A 249 -0.80 3.44 27.66
C GLU A 249 -0.38 2.04 28.11
N GLY A 250 -0.65 1.03 27.28
CA GLY A 250 -0.32 -0.36 27.58
C GLY A 250 1.13 -0.73 27.27
N GLY A 251 1.90 0.13 26.60
CA GLY A 251 3.28 -0.16 26.16
C GLY A 251 3.40 -1.37 25.22
N ARG A 252 2.29 -1.81 24.60
CA ARG A 252 2.23 -2.97 23.70
C ARG A 252 1.81 -2.51 22.31
N PHE A 253 2.76 -2.45 21.40
CA PHE A 253 2.52 -2.02 20.03
C PHE A 253 2.11 -3.19 19.13
N SER A 254 0.94 -3.79 19.40
CA SER A 254 0.36 -4.83 18.56
C SER A 254 -0.93 -4.35 17.93
N GLY A 255 -1.14 -4.62 16.64
CA GLY A 255 -2.37 -4.21 15.96
C GLY A 255 -2.43 -4.62 14.50
N ARG A 256 -3.47 -4.16 13.82
CA ARG A 256 -3.73 -4.37 12.39
C ARG A 256 -3.28 -3.14 11.60
N SER A 257 -3.65 -3.06 10.32
CA SER A 257 -3.17 -2.02 9.40
C SER A 257 -3.50 -0.59 9.86
N ALA A 258 -4.72 -0.33 10.35
CA ALA A 258 -5.10 0.99 10.83
C ALA A 258 -4.36 1.37 12.12
N ASP A 259 -4.21 0.43 13.06
CA ASP A 259 -3.48 0.70 14.32
C ASP A 259 -2.02 1.09 14.05
N ILE A 260 -1.33 0.32 13.20
CA ILE A 260 0.08 0.55 12.86
C ILE A 260 0.25 1.83 12.03
N ALA A 261 -0.61 2.08 11.04
CA ALA A 261 -0.57 3.29 10.23
C ALA A 261 -0.86 4.54 11.07
N LEU A 262 -1.85 4.48 11.97
CA LEU A 262 -2.19 5.59 12.86
C LEU A 262 -1.08 5.86 13.90
N LEU A 263 -0.42 4.82 14.42
CA LEU A 263 0.76 5.02 15.28
C LEU A 263 1.86 5.80 14.53
N PHE A 264 2.18 5.42 13.29
CA PHE A 264 3.12 6.18 12.46
C PHE A 264 2.69 7.64 12.31
N VAL A 265 1.42 7.88 11.96
CA VAL A 265 0.87 9.23 11.81
C VAL A 265 0.98 10.03 13.10
N GLY A 266 0.61 9.47 14.25
CA GLY A 266 0.69 10.13 15.55
C GLY A 266 2.11 10.55 15.92
N LEU A 267 3.09 9.67 15.69
CA LEU A 267 4.51 9.96 15.92
C LEU A 267 5.03 11.07 14.99
N CYS A 268 4.58 11.11 13.75
CA CYS A 268 4.96 12.17 12.82
C CYS A 268 4.40 13.52 13.28
N ARG A 269 3.10 13.56 13.62
CA ARG A 269 2.40 14.79 14.01
C ARG A 269 2.94 15.37 15.32
N SER A 270 3.32 14.52 16.28
CA SER A 270 3.84 14.96 17.58
C SER A 270 5.18 15.73 17.53
N ILE A 271 5.91 15.63 16.42
CA ILE A 271 7.14 16.41 16.15
C ILE A 271 6.96 17.46 15.05
N GLY A 272 5.72 17.80 14.71
CA GLY A 272 5.40 18.87 13.76
C GLY A 272 5.53 18.47 12.28
N MET A 273 5.53 17.17 11.96
CA MET A 273 5.53 16.68 10.58
C MET A 273 4.10 16.32 10.16
N PRO A 274 3.51 17.01 9.16
CA PRO A 274 2.15 16.69 8.70
C PRO A 274 2.11 15.26 8.16
N ALA A 275 1.15 14.47 8.64
CA ALA A 275 0.98 13.08 8.22
C ALA A 275 -0.51 12.70 8.23
N ARG A 276 -0.89 11.72 7.43
CA ARG A 276 -2.26 11.22 7.39
C ARG A 276 -2.34 9.73 7.07
N PRO A 277 -3.34 9.02 7.63
CA PRO A 277 -3.67 7.69 7.16
C PRO A 277 -4.34 7.78 5.79
N VAL A 278 -4.31 6.69 5.03
CA VAL A 278 -5.12 6.51 3.82
C VAL A 278 -5.78 5.15 3.90
N PHE A 279 -7.09 5.16 4.11
CA PHE A 279 -7.93 3.98 4.22
C PHE A 279 -8.40 3.53 2.83
N GLY A 280 -8.52 2.23 2.62
CA GLY A 280 -8.90 1.72 1.31
C GLY A 280 -9.12 0.22 1.26
N LEU A 281 -9.11 -0.33 0.05
CA LEU A 281 -9.43 -1.72 -0.25
C LEU A 281 -8.42 -2.32 -1.22
N ARG A 282 -7.87 -3.50 -0.93
CA ARG A 282 -7.08 -4.27 -1.91
C ARG A 282 -7.98 -4.82 -3.00
N VAL A 283 -7.56 -4.67 -4.25
CA VAL A 283 -8.33 -5.04 -5.45
C VAL A 283 -7.55 -5.86 -6.48
N ASP A 284 -6.31 -6.25 -6.17
CA ASP A 284 -5.55 -7.16 -7.03
C ASP A 284 -4.48 -7.90 -6.21
N SER A 285 -3.87 -8.90 -6.84
CA SER A 285 -2.66 -9.57 -6.39
C SER A 285 -1.52 -8.58 -6.22
N SER A 286 -0.58 -8.89 -5.33
CA SER A 286 0.68 -8.16 -5.22
C SER A 286 1.80 -8.92 -5.91
N ARG A 287 2.66 -8.19 -6.62
CA ARG A 287 3.91 -8.73 -7.20
C ARG A 287 5.04 -8.84 -6.18
N LEU A 288 4.88 -8.22 -5.01
CA LEU A 288 5.88 -8.24 -3.95
C LEU A 288 5.77 -9.52 -3.12
N PHE A 289 4.57 -9.79 -2.60
CA PHE A 289 4.25 -10.97 -1.79
C PHE A 289 2.76 -11.29 -1.86
N SER A 290 2.39 -12.56 -1.78
CA SER A 290 0.98 -13.00 -1.81
C SER A 290 0.12 -12.38 -0.70
N SER A 291 0.68 -12.22 0.49
CA SER A 291 0.05 -11.58 1.66
C SER A 291 -0.28 -10.09 1.47
N LEU A 292 0.32 -9.43 0.46
CA LEU A 292 0.14 -8.00 0.19
C LEU A 292 -0.87 -7.73 -0.93
N GLY A 293 -1.58 -8.76 -1.39
CA GLY A 293 -2.66 -8.64 -2.37
C GLY A 293 -3.89 -9.45 -1.99
N ARG A 294 -4.96 -9.29 -2.77
CA ARG A 294 -6.18 -10.08 -2.60
C ARG A 294 -6.87 -10.30 -3.94
N ASN A 295 -7.40 -11.51 -4.12
CA ASN A 295 -8.25 -11.88 -5.24
C ASN A 295 -9.57 -12.48 -4.74
N GLY A 296 -10.58 -12.57 -5.61
CA GLY A 296 -11.86 -13.18 -5.30
C GLY A 296 -12.75 -12.25 -4.48
N GLU A 297 -13.28 -12.75 -3.36
CA GLU A 297 -14.11 -11.99 -2.44
C GLU A 297 -13.26 -11.04 -1.57
N LEU A 298 -13.58 -9.74 -1.62
CA LEU A 298 -12.78 -8.66 -1.06
C LEU A 298 -13.42 -7.98 0.15
N ALA A 299 -14.55 -8.47 0.67
CA ALA A 299 -15.24 -7.89 1.82
C ALA A 299 -14.38 -7.74 3.09
N GLN A 300 -13.25 -8.47 3.18
CA GLN A 300 -12.28 -8.43 4.28
C GLN A 300 -10.89 -7.94 3.85
N ALA A 301 -10.79 -7.31 2.67
CA ALA A 301 -9.53 -6.90 2.05
C ALA A 301 -9.19 -5.42 2.30
N GLN A 302 -9.88 -4.78 3.26
CA GLN A 302 -9.64 -3.40 3.63
C GLN A 302 -8.24 -3.26 4.23
N HIS A 303 -7.63 -2.12 3.97
CA HIS A 303 -6.28 -1.83 4.41
C HIS A 303 -6.14 -0.34 4.77
N CYS A 304 -5.11 -0.03 5.53
CA CYS A 304 -4.75 1.35 5.85
C CYS A 304 -3.25 1.53 5.62
N ARG A 305 -2.90 2.54 4.82
CA ARG A 305 -1.53 3.00 4.60
C ARG A 305 -1.35 4.37 5.24
N ALA A 306 -0.14 4.93 5.19
CA ALA A 306 0.11 6.27 5.69
C ALA A 306 0.98 7.07 4.73
N GLU A 307 0.90 8.39 4.83
CA GLU A 307 1.84 9.28 4.15
C GLU A 307 2.18 10.46 5.04
N PHE A 308 3.37 11.01 4.83
CA PHE A 308 3.84 12.21 5.52
C PHE A 308 4.31 13.25 4.50
N TYR A 309 4.22 14.52 4.87
CA TYR A 309 4.59 15.62 4.01
C TYR A 309 6.02 16.07 4.30
N ALA A 310 6.85 16.13 3.27
CA ALA A 310 8.19 16.70 3.32
C ALA A 310 8.27 17.94 2.40
N PRO A 311 8.65 19.13 2.93
CA PRO A 311 8.80 20.33 2.11
C PRO A 311 9.73 20.11 0.91
N GLY A 312 9.28 20.55 -0.27
CA GLY A 312 10.00 20.39 -1.54
C GLY A 312 9.84 19.02 -2.22
N TYR A 313 9.29 18.03 -1.52
CA TYR A 313 9.02 16.67 -2.04
C TYR A 313 7.53 16.31 -2.08
N GLY A 314 6.69 16.99 -1.29
CA GLY A 314 5.25 16.69 -1.22
C GLY A 314 4.94 15.52 -0.28
N TRP A 315 3.85 14.80 -0.57
CA TRP A 315 3.40 13.64 0.19
C TRP A 315 4.19 12.38 -0.17
N ILE A 316 4.91 11.83 0.80
CA ILE A 316 5.72 10.62 0.67
C ILE A 316 4.91 9.42 1.21
N PRO A 317 4.59 8.42 0.37
CA PRO A 317 3.84 7.25 0.79
C PRO A 317 4.70 6.31 1.63
N VAL A 318 4.12 5.72 2.68
CA VAL A 318 4.74 4.66 3.47
C VAL A 318 3.74 3.55 3.78
N ASP A 319 4.22 2.34 4.04
CA ASP A 319 3.38 1.25 4.56
C ASP A 319 4.15 0.37 5.56
N PRO A 320 4.27 0.80 6.83
CA PRO A 320 4.89 -0.03 7.86
C PRO A 320 4.07 -1.28 8.18
N SER A 321 2.76 -1.24 7.95
CA SER A 321 1.85 -2.37 8.24
C SER A 321 2.04 -3.54 7.28
N ASP A 322 2.29 -3.26 5.99
CA ASP A 322 2.58 -4.30 4.99
C ASP A 322 3.92 -4.99 5.24
N VAL A 323 4.90 -4.30 5.83
CA VAL A 323 6.11 -4.98 6.31
C VAL A 323 5.76 -5.98 7.42
N ARG A 324 4.96 -5.56 8.42
CA ARG A 324 4.56 -6.45 9.53
C ARG A 324 3.69 -7.61 9.06
N THR A 325 2.85 -7.37 8.05
CA THR A 325 2.10 -8.40 7.33
C THR A 325 3.02 -9.43 6.71
N ALA A 326 3.98 -9.01 5.89
CA ALA A 326 4.88 -9.94 5.21
C ALA A 326 5.71 -10.74 6.22
N ILE A 327 6.19 -10.12 7.31
CA ILE A 327 6.87 -10.83 8.40
C ILE A 327 5.98 -11.96 8.96
N ALA A 328 4.72 -11.63 9.28
CA ALA A 328 3.81 -12.58 9.94
C ALA A 328 3.30 -13.69 9.00
N GLU A 329 2.93 -13.35 7.76
CA GLU A 329 2.23 -14.28 6.86
C GLU A 329 3.18 -14.99 5.88
N GLU A 330 4.31 -14.37 5.51
CA GLU A 330 5.33 -14.98 4.65
C GLU A 330 6.48 -15.59 5.48
N HIS A 331 6.37 -15.55 6.82
CA HIS A 331 7.33 -16.12 7.77
C HIS A 331 8.77 -15.59 7.60
N LEU A 332 8.90 -14.29 7.31
CA LEU A 332 10.19 -13.67 7.04
C LEU A 332 10.97 -13.40 8.34
N GLY A 333 12.18 -13.95 8.42
CA GLY A 333 13.10 -13.69 9.53
C GLY A 333 13.86 -12.35 9.40
N PRO A 334 14.49 -11.86 10.48
CA PRO A 334 15.23 -10.58 10.47
C PRO A 334 16.39 -10.53 9.46
N ALA A 335 16.99 -11.69 9.12
CA ALA A 335 18.09 -11.80 8.17
C ALA A 335 17.64 -12.02 6.71
N ASP A 336 16.32 -12.07 6.44
CA ASP A 336 15.82 -12.32 5.10
C ASP A 336 16.08 -11.10 4.18
N ALA A 337 16.78 -11.33 3.07
CA ALA A 337 17.09 -10.30 2.11
C ALA A 337 15.83 -9.67 1.48
N LYS A 338 14.75 -10.46 1.29
CA LYS A 338 13.48 -9.96 0.77
C LYS A 338 12.83 -8.98 1.74
N LEU A 339 12.90 -9.27 3.05
CA LEU A 339 12.43 -8.33 4.08
C LEU A 339 13.22 -7.02 4.05
N ALA A 340 14.54 -7.10 3.94
CA ALA A 340 15.39 -5.92 3.85
C ALA A 340 15.08 -5.06 2.61
N VAL A 341 14.73 -5.69 1.48
CA VAL A 341 14.28 -4.99 0.26
C VAL A 341 12.89 -4.39 0.46
N LEU A 342 11.93 -5.16 0.98
CA LEU A 342 10.56 -4.70 1.20
C LEU A 342 10.50 -3.48 2.10
N ARG A 343 11.27 -3.46 3.20
CA ARG A 343 11.37 -2.32 4.12
C ARG A 343 11.87 -1.05 3.45
N LYS A 344 12.83 -1.18 2.53
CA LYS A 344 13.33 -0.02 1.77
C LYS A 344 12.31 0.44 0.73
N LEU A 345 11.63 -0.52 0.10
CA LEU A 345 10.66 -0.24 -0.95
C LEU A 345 9.42 0.48 -0.36
N LEU A 346 8.80 -0.08 0.68
CA LEU A 346 7.59 0.47 1.30
C LEU A 346 7.81 1.79 2.07
N PHE A 347 9.00 2.37 1.99
CA PHE A 347 9.25 3.78 2.22
C PHE A 347 9.37 4.50 0.88
N GLY A 348 8.28 5.10 0.42
CA GLY A 348 8.23 5.81 -0.86
C GLY A 348 7.61 5.03 -2.01
N PHE A 349 7.13 3.79 -1.80
CA PHE A 349 6.43 3.03 -2.83
C PHE A 349 5.10 2.49 -2.34
N TRP A 350 4.06 2.66 -3.15
CA TRP A 350 2.83 1.88 -3.05
C TRP A 350 2.61 1.12 -4.35
N GLU A 351 2.57 -0.21 -4.23
CA GLU A 351 1.92 -1.02 -5.27
C GLU A 351 0.44 -0.68 -5.25
N MET A 352 -0.07 -0.21 -6.38
CA MET A 352 -1.47 0.20 -6.50
C MET A 352 -2.38 -0.96 -6.91
N ASN A 353 -2.19 -2.11 -6.24
CA ASN A 353 -3.12 -3.24 -6.21
C ASN A 353 -4.26 -3.03 -5.19
N TRP A 354 -4.54 -1.77 -4.87
CA TRP A 354 -5.52 -1.30 -3.91
C TRP A 354 -6.09 0.05 -4.35
N ILE A 355 -7.15 0.48 -3.70
CA ILE A 355 -7.86 1.73 -3.98
C ILE A 355 -8.02 2.50 -2.68
N GLY A 356 -7.58 3.76 -2.68
CA GLY A 356 -7.76 4.67 -1.57
C GLY A 356 -9.17 5.24 -1.53
N PHE A 357 -9.81 5.21 -0.37
CA PHE A 357 -11.15 5.74 -0.13
C PHE A 357 -11.12 7.15 0.48
N ASN A 358 -10.37 7.33 1.56
CA ASN A 358 -10.30 8.60 2.28
C ASN A 358 -9.11 8.62 3.26
N ALA A 359 -8.87 9.79 3.84
CA ALA A 359 -7.93 9.99 4.96
C ALA A 359 -8.66 10.38 6.26
N ALA A 360 -9.96 10.08 6.33
CA ALA A 360 -10.86 10.60 7.34
C ALA A 360 -10.65 9.91 8.69
N GLN A 361 -10.55 10.71 9.74
CA GLN A 361 -10.48 10.28 11.14
C GLN A 361 -11.60 10.95 11.92
N ASP A 362 -12.01 10.37 13.06
CA ASP A 362 -13.08 10.92 13.92
C ASP A 362 -14.36 11.22 13.13
N VAL A 363 -14.76 10.28 12.28
CA VAL A 363 -15.83 10.42 11.28
C VAL A 363 -17.19 10.44 11.97
N SER A 364 -17.85 11.59 11.87
CA SER A 364 -19.27 11.71 12.16
C SER A 364 -20.07 11.42 10.90
N LEU A 365 -20.75 10.27 10.86
CA LEU A 365 -21.68 9.96 9.79
C LEU A 365 -22.92 10.84 9.92
N ARG A 366 -22.89 11.98 9.24
CA ARG A 366 -24.04 12.89 9.18
C ARG A 366 -25.12 12.34 8.27
N ASP A 367 -26.31 12.87 8.48
CA ASP A 367 -27.42 12.84 7.53
C ASP A 367 -26.99 13.50 6.22
N ALA A 368 -26.71 12.69 5.19
CA ALA A 368 -26.45 13.20 3.85
C ALA A 368 -27.66 13.91 3.20
N PHE A 369 -28.86 13.76 3.77
CA PHE A 369 -30.13 14.17 3.14
C PHE A 369 -30.97 15.17 3.94
N GLY A 370 -30.46 15.77 5.01
CA GLY A 370 -31.17 16.80 5.78
C GLY A 370 -32.43 16.32 6.51
N ASP A 371 -32.72 16.99 7.64
CA ASP A 371 -33.97 16.99 8.42
C ASP A 371 -34.60 15.68 8.91
N THR A 372 -33.97 14.51 8.70
CA THR A 372 -34.41 13.28 9.35
C THR A 372 -33.55 13.02 10.58
N PRO A 373 -34.08 13.19 11.81
CA PRO A 373 -33.33 12.89 13.03
C PRO A 373 -32.83 11.45 12.95
N LEU A 374 -31.54 11.25 13.23
CA LEU A 374 -31.02 9.91 13.50
C LEU A 374 -31.92 9.26 14.58
N PRO A 375 -32.32 7.98 14.44
CA PRO A 375 -32.98 7.26 15.52
C PRO A 375 -32.20 7.47 16.82
N ARG A 376 -32.89 7.77 17.93
CA ARG A 376 -32.27 8.20 19.19
C ARG A 376 -31.01 7.38 19.53
N GLY A 377 -29.91 8.08 19.74
CA GLY A 377 -28.60 7.50 20.01
C GLY A 377 -27.64 7.76 18.87
N ALA A 378 -27.32 9.04 18.60
CA ALA A 378 -26.24 9.42 17.68
C ALA A 378 -24.98 8.68 18.13
N GLY A 379 -24.68 7.55 17.47
CA GLY A 379 -23.57 6.70 17.88
C GLY A 379 -22.29 7.53 17.81
N ALA A 380 -21.39 7.35 18.80
CA ALA A 380 -20.11 8.05 18.87
C ALA A 380 -19.39 8.10 17.49
N SER A 381 -18.63 9.15 17.22
CA SER A 381 -17.85 9.26 15.98
C SER A 381 -17.04 7.98 15.73
N LEU A 382 -16.96 7.56 14.48
CA LEU A 382 -16.13 6.43 14.09
C LEU A 382 -14.66 6.86 14.12
N PRO A 383 -13.72 6.02 14.57
CA PRO A 383 -12.30 6.37 14.52
C PRO A 383 -11.82 6.62 13.08
N PHE A 384 -12.42 5.91 12.11
CA PHE A 384 -12.21 6.06 10.67
C PHE A 384 -13.36 5.37 9.90
N LEU A 385 -13.44 5.61 8.59
CA LEU A 385 -14.44 5.00 7.72
C LEU A 385 -13.79 4.22 6.56
N VAL A 386 -13.77 2.88 6.68
CA VAL A 386 -13.26 1.98 5.63
C VAL A 386 -14.19 0.80 5.32
N TYR A 387 -15.04 0.44 6.28
CA TYR A 387 -16.08 -0.58 6.14
C TYR A 387 -17.44 0.09 5.90
N PRO A 388 -18.33 -0.51 5.09
CA PRO A 388 -19.73 -0.12 5.05
C PRO A 388 -20.34 -0.08 6.45
N GLN A 389 -21.09 0.98 6.72
CA GLN A 389 -21.83 1.18 7.97
C GLN A 389 -23.33 1.14 7.67
N ALA A 390 -24.11 0.67 8.64
CA ALA A 390 -25.55 0.69 8.58
C ALA A 390 -26.12 1.11 9.93
N GLU A 391 -27.27 1.75 9.91
CA GLU A 391 -28.01 2.14 11.11
C GLU A 391 -29.48 1.77 10.95
N SER A 392 -30.05 1.18 11.99
CA SER A 392 -31.46 0.84 12.12
C SER A 392 -32.00 1.29 13.48
N ALA A 393 -33.26 0.97 13.79
CA ALA A 393 -33.82 1.21 15.12
C ALA A 393 -33.04 0.52 16.26
N ASP A 394 -32.28 -0.54 15.97
CA ASP A 394 -31.44 -1.26 16.93
C ASP A 394 -30.00 -0.67 17.01
N GLY A 395 -29.78 0.52 16.46
CA GLY A 395 -28.50 1.23 16.46
C GLY A 395 -27.58 0.91 15.26
N ARG A 396 -26.34 1.42 15.34
CA ARG A 396 -25.35 1.33 14.25
C ARG A 396 -24.52 0.05 14.30
N PHE A 397 -24.22 -0.50 13.12
CA PHE A 397 -23.41 -1.69 12.90
C PHE A 397 -22.64 -1.55 11.56
N SER A 398 -21.72 -2.48 11.29
CA SER A 398 -20.88 -2.46 10.08
C SER A 398 -20.87 -3.81 9.39
N SER A 399 -20.18 -3.88 8.25
CA SER A 399 -19.98 -5.14 7.51
C SER A 399 -19.13 -6.17 8.27
N LEU A 400 -18.52 -5.79 9.40
CA LEU A 400 -17.86 -6.74 10.30
C LEU A 400 -18.88 -7.56 11.10
N ASP A 401 -20.11 -7.08 11.23
CA ASP A 401 -21.26 -7.84 11.74
C ASP A 401 -22.02 -8.46 10.56
N GLY A 402 -21.49 -9.56 10.03
CA GLY A 402 -22.03 -10.26 8.87
C GLY A 402 -23.44 -10.83 9.07
N ASP A 403 -23.89 -10.96 10.33
CA ASP A 403 -25.23 -11.41 10.68
C ASP A 403 -26.29 -10.34 10.42
N ARG A 404 -25.89 -9.05 10.47
CA ARG A 404 -26.77 -7.90 10.23
C ARG A 404 -26.51 -7.22 8.90
N LEU A 405 -25.25 -7.17 8.45
CA LEU A 405 -24.84 -6.53 7.20
C LEU A 405 -24.03 -7.49 6.33
N GLY A 406 -24.70 -8.15 5.38
CA GLY A 406 -24.03 -8.88 4.33
C GLY A 406 -23.32 -7.92 3.39
N TYR A 407 -22.02 -8.14 3.19
CA TYR A 407 -21.18 -7.36 2.30
C TYR A 407 -20.36 -8.30 1.42
N ARG A 408 -20.47 -8.13 0.10
CA ARG A 408 -19.68 -8.85 -0.90
C ARG A 408 -19.04 -7.86 -1.84
N VAL A 409 -17.81 -8.10 -2.21
CA VAL A 409 -17.04 -7.25 -3.10
C VAL A 409 -16.26 -8.12 -4.07
N ALA A 410 -16.49 -7.89 -5.35
CA ALA A 410 -15.70 -8.45 -6.42
C ALA A 410 -15.01 -7.33 -7.21
N THR A 411 -13.86 -7.63 -7.75
CA THR A 411 -13.13 -6.73 -8.65
C THR A 411 -12.86 -7.43 -9.97
N ARG A 412 -12.86 -6.65 -11.04
CA ARG A 412 -12.42 -7.09 -12.35
C ARG A 412 -11.54 -6.00 -12.95
N ARG A 413 -10.32 -6.36 -13.34
CA ARG A 413 -9.50 -5.48 -14.17
C ARG A 413 -10.15 -5.38 -15.56
N ILE A 414 -10.41 -4.16 -16.00
CA ILE A 414 -10.92 -3.86 -17.34
C ILE A 414 -9.78 -3.26 -18.14
N ASN A 415 -9.41 -3.89 -19.25
CA ASN A 415 -8.38 -3.36 -20.14
C ASN A 415 -8.95 -2.12 -20.82
N GLY A 416 -8.21 -1.01 -20.74
CA GLY A 416 -8.42 0.17 -21.58
C GLY A 416 -7.89 -0.07 -22.99
#